data_AF-A0A3D8HZZ0-F1
#
_entry.id   AF-A0A3D8HZZ0-F1
#
_cell.length_a   1.000
_cell.length_b   1.000
_cell.length_c   1.000
_cell.angle_alpha   90.00
_cell.angle_beta   90.00
_cell.angle_gamma   90.00
#
_symmetry.space_group_name_H-M   'P 1'
#
loop_
_entity.id
_entity.type
_entity.pdbx_description
1 polymer ?
#
loop_
_entity_poly.entity_id
_entity_poly.type
_entity_poly.pdbx_seq_one_letter_code
_entity_poly.pdbx_strand_id
1 'polypeptide(L)'
;MDLIHHLVKIPIWGGVEAEIEIKQEYYTSQKLINPGLIACRHVIEHLQNPLTFLQIIRKQIKNNPLIFFETPRFEWILENNAFYDFFYEHCNYFTEESIRILFFRAGFDVIEIIPSFKNQYQLIFARPKKYNRNITDLQIKNDLEKFKNIAIWGAGAKGVTLCNMLDNVKCVIDINPNKQNCFIPKSGIPILSLKNAMLKYKLDLILVVNPNYLKEVKNMINDDRIMIISV
;
A
#
# COMPACT_ATOMS: atom_id res chain seq x y z
N MET A 1 5.57 5.97 38.80
CA MET A 1 5.19 4.55 38.69
C MET A 1 6.43 3.86 38.16
N ASP A 2 7.15 3.19 39.05
CA ASP A 2 8.51 2.72 38.77
C ASP A 2 8.49 1.64 37.69
N LEU A 3 9.25 1.87 36.62
CA LEU A 3 9.49 0.88 35.56
C LEU A 3 10.31 -0.25 36.18
N ILE A 4 9.66 -1.39 36.40
CA ILE A 4 10.32 -2.60 36.87
C ILE A 4 11.13 -3.17 35.69
N HIS A 5 12.42 -2.89 35.67
CA HIS A 5 13.37 -3.54 34.77
C HIS A 5 13.70 -4.92 35.33
N HIS A 6 13.08 -5.96 34.77
CA HIS A 6 13.48 -7.34 35.05
C HIS A 6 14.48 -7.81 33.99
N LEU A 7 15.73 -8.00 34.41
CA LEU A 7 16.71 -8.78 33.65
C LEU A 7 16.37 -10.26 33.83
N VAL A 8 15.95 -10.91 32.75
CA VAL A 8 15.64 -12.34 32.75
C VAL A 8 16.73 -13.06 31.98
N LYS A 9 17.39 -14.00 32.65
CA LYS A 9 18.27 -14.96 32.00
C LYS A 9 17.42 -16.05 31.37
N ILE A 10 17.38 -16.08 30.04
CA ILE A 10 16.67 -17.12 29.30
C ILE A 10 17.72 -18.06 28.68
N PRO A 11 17.65 -19.38 28.94
CA PRO A 11 18.49 -20.33 28.25
C PRO A 11 18.08 -20.36 26.77
N ILE A 12 19.01 -20.00 25.88
CA ILE A 12 18.81 -20.16 24.44
C ILE A 12 19.46 -21.46 23.95
N TRP A 13 18.89 -22.04 22.89
CA TRP A 13 19.38 -23.27 22.27
C TRP A 13 20.88 -23.16 21.96
N GLY A 14 21.68 -24.10 22.49
CA GLY A 14 23.14 -24.09 22.36
C GLY A 14 23.93 -23.68 23.61
N GLY A 15 23.29 -23.51 24.78
CA GLY A 15 23.99 -23.30 26.05
C GLY A 15 24.49 -21.87 26.27
N VAL A 16 24.05 -20.92 25.45
CA VAL A 16 24.32 -19.49 25.62
C VAL A 16 23.26 -18.92 26.57
N GLU A 17 23.67 -18.13 27.56
CA GLU A 17 22.74 -17.32 28.37
C GLU A 17 22.63 -15.94 27.73
N ALA A 18 21.42 -15.53 27.37
CA ALA A 18 21.16 -14.15 26.96
C ALA A 18 20.56 -13.40 28.17
N GLU A 19 21.16 -12.25 28.52
CA GLU A 19 20.52 -11.28 29.40
C GLU A 19 19.52 -10.48 28.58
N ILE A 20 18.23 -10.76 28.80
CA ILE A 20 17.14 -10.08 28.09
C ILE A 20 16.50 -9.09 29.06
N GLU A 21 16.49 -7.82 28.64
CA GLU A 21 15.73 -6.78 29.32
C GLU A 21 14.27 -6.85 28.85
N ILE A 22 13.34 -7.18 29.75
CA ILE A 22 11.91 -7.16 29.46
C ILE A 22 11.33 -5.81 29.89
N LYS A 23 10.78 -5.07 28.93
CA LYS A 23 10.04 -3.82 29.18
C LYS A 23 8.55 -4.07 29.05
N GLN A 24 7.86 -4.19 30.17
CA GLN A 24 6.41 -4.34 30.19
C GLN A 24 5.74 -2.97 30.15
N GLU A 25 5.62 -2.42 28.95
CA GLU A 25 4.95 -1.14 28.72
C GLU A 25 3.86 -1.27 27.64
N TYR A 26 2.85 -0.41 27.73
CA TYR A 26 1.88 -0.29 26.64
C TYR A 26 2.59 0.28 25.41
N TYR A 27 2.31 -0.31 24.26
CA TYR A 27 2.81 0.23 23.00
C TYR A 27 2.25 1.63 22.78
N THR A 28 3.12 2.64 22.79
CA THR A 28 2.77 4.03 22.48
C THR A 28 3.38 4.46 21.16
N SER A 29 2.79 5.48 20.53
CA SER A 29 3.25 6.00 19.25
C SER A 29 4.66 6.64 19.30
N GLN A 30 5.30 6.71 20.47
CA GLN A 30 6.46 7.57 20.71
C GLN A 30 7.83 6.90 20.74
N LYS A 31 7.99 5.57 20.65
CA LYS A 31 9.35 4.97 20.56
C LYS A 31 9.33 3.52 20.02
N LEU A 32 9.80 3.32 18.78
CA LEU A 32 10.47 2.07 18.39
C LEU A 32 11.95 2.42 18.16
N ILE A 33 12.83 1.92 19.02
CA ILE A 33 14.27 2.09 18.84
C ILE A 33 14.80 0.89 18.07
N ASN A 34 14.93 1.05 16.75
CA ASN A 34 15.69 0.19 15.84
C ASN A 34 15.52 -1.34 16.06
N PRO A 35 14.30 -1.89 16.11
CA PRO A 35 14.08 -3.29 16.44
C PRO A 35 14.69 -4.21 15.38
N GLY A 36 15.23 -5.36 15.78
CA GLY A 36 15.61 -6.44 14.84
C GLY A 36 14.40 -7.30 14.41
N LEU A 37 13.41 -7.40 15.29
CA LEU A 37 12.17 -8.17 15.14
C LEU A 37 11.01 -7.40 15.77
N ILE A 38 9.86 -7.40 15.11
CA ILE A 38 8.57 -7.01 15.68
C ILE A 38 7.66 -8.22 15.61
N ALA A 39 7.14 -8.64 16.77
CA ALA A 39 6.30 -9.82 16.91
C ALA A 39 4.90 -9.44 17.40
N CYS A 40 3.87 -10.04 16.82
CA CYS A 40 2.48 -9.86 17.21
C CYS A 40 1.76 -11.22 17.10
N ARG A 41 1.23 -11.75 18.19
CA ARG A 41 0.59 -13.07 18.21
C ARG A 41 -0.77 -12.97 18.84
N HIS A 42 -1.79 -13.52 18.19
CA HIS A 42 -3.15 -13.59 18.72
C HIS A 42 -3.71 -12.22 19.15
N VAL A 43 -3.55 -11.24 18.27
CA VAL A 43 -3.93 -9.84 18.54
C VAL A 43 -4.60 -9.23 17.31
N ILE A 44 -4.04 -9.44 16.11
CA ILE A 44 -4.49 -8.75 14.90
C ILE A 44 -5.96 -9.08 14.54
N GLU A 45 -6.41 -10.29 14.85
CA GLU A 45 -7.79 -10.75 14.69
C GLU A 45 -8.78 -9.99 15.59
N HIS A 46 -8.31 -9.46 16.73
CA HIS A 46 -9.12 -8.74 17.71
C HIS A 46 -9.22 -7.23 17.43
N LEU A 47 -8.42 -6.71 16.49
CA LEU A 47 -8.36 -5.27 16.22
C LEU A 47 -9.53 -4.81 15.35
N GLN A 48 -10.23 -3.75 15.75
CA GLN A 48 -11.26 -3.16 14.89
C GLN A 48 -10.71 -2.60 13.57
N ASN A 49 -9.46 -2.10 13.58
CA ASN A 49 -8.82 -1.48 12.43
C ASN A 49 -7.38 -1.99 12.24
N PRO A 50 -7.19 -3.22 11.75
CA PRO A 50 -5.87 -3.86 11.64
C PRO A 50 -4.95 -3.11 10.65
N LEU A 51 -5.50 -2.50 9.60
CA LEU A 51 -4.73 -1.68 8.65
C LEU A 51 -4.08 -0.47 9.33
N THR A 52 -4.87 0.29 10.11
CA THR A 52 -4.38 1.47 10.82
C THR A 52 -3.29 1.09 11.82
N PHE A 53 -3.48 -0.02 12.55
CA PHE A 53 -2.48 -0.57 13.47
C PHE A 53 -1.16 -0.87 12.78
N LEU A 54 -1.19 -1.62 11.67
CA LEU A 54 0.00 -1.93 10.88
C LEU A 54 0.66 -0.66 10.30
N GLN A 55 -0.12 0.34 9.88
CA GLN A 55 0.42 1.62 9.41
C GLN A 55 1.13 2.41 10.51
N ILE A 56 0.65 2.34 11.76
CA ILE A 56 1.33 2.94 12.91
C ILE A 56 2.70 2.26 13.12
N ILE A 57 2.72 0.93 13.11
CA ILE A 57 3.98 0.15 13.17
C ILE A 57 4.91 0.58 12.04
N ARG A 58 4.40 0.64 10.80
CA ARG A 58 5.20 0.98 9.62
C ARG A 58 5.85 2.36 9.72
N LYS A 59 5.13 3.36 10.25
CA LYS A 59 5.61 4.75 10.40
C LYS A 59 6.76 4.88 11.41
N GLN A 60 6.81 3.98 12.40
CA GLN A 60 7.81 4.04 13.45
C GLN A 60 9.10 3.27 13.13
N ILE A 61 9.03 2.32 12.19
CA ILE A 61 10.20 1.56 11.75
C ILE A 61 11.11 2.45 10.90
N LYS A 62 12.35 2.67 11.38
CA LYS A 62 13.40 3.41 10.65
C LYS A 62 14.42 2.51 9.94
N ASN A 63 14.44 1.23 10.29
CA ASN A 63 15.36 0.22 9.77
C ASN A 63 14.59 -0.86 8.98
N ASN A 64 15.14 -2.08 8.92
CA ASN A 64 14.54 -3.19 8.18
C ASN A 64 14.32 -4.43 9.08
N PRO A 65 13.54 -4.33 10.18
CA PRO A 65 13.23 -5.45 11.07
C PRO A 65 12.57 -6.60 10.31
N LEU A 66 12.68 -7.81 10.87
CA LEU A 66 11.73 -8.87 10.54
C LEU A 66 10.40 -8.53 11.20
N ILE A 67 9.30 -8.71 10.47
CA ILE A 67 7.95 -8.58 10.99
C ILE A 67 7.37 -9.99 11.08
N PHE A 68 6.92 -10.35 12.27
CA PHE A 68 6.35 -11.66 12.56
C PHE A 68 4.96 -11.48 13.15
N PHE A 69 3.96 -12.05 12.49
CA PHE A 69 2.59 -12.07 12.98
C PHE A 69 2.07 -13.51 13.06
N GLU A 70 1.20 -13.78 14.00
CA GLU A 70 0.45 -15.04 14.10
C GLU A 70 -1.02 -14.75 14.36
N THR A 71 -1.89 -15.40 13.58
CA THR A 71 -3.34 -15.28 13.64
C THR A 71 -3.98 -16.62 13.22
N PRO A 72 -5.23 -16.91 13.62
CA PRO A 72 -5.98 -18.06 13.11
C PRO A 72 -6.03 -18.10 11.58
N ARG A 73 -6.05 -19.32 11.03
CA ARG A 73 -6.28 -19.58 9.60
C ARG A 73 -7.76 -19.75 9.35
N PHE A 74 -8.35 -18.84 8.60
CA PHE A 74 -9.77 -18.91 8.29
C PHE A 74 -10.13 -20.18 7.50
N GLU A 75 -9.27 -20.61 6.59
CA GLU A 75 -9.46 -21.82 5.81
C GLU A 75 -9.60 -23.06 6.70
N TRP A 76 -8.76 -23.15 7.75
CA TRP A 76 -8.82 -24.26 8.70
C TRP A 76 -10.12 -24.28 9.50
N ILE A 77 -10.62 -23.10 9.91
CA ILE A 77 -11.90 -22.97 10.63
C ILE A 77 -13.03 -23.56 9.79
N LEU A 78 -13.03 -23.26 8.48
CA LEU A 78 -14.03 -23.79 7.54
C LEU A 78 -13.87 -25.30 7.32
N GLU A 79 -12.64 -25.77 7.08
CA GLU A 79 -12.34 -27.19 6.84
C GLU A 79 -12.74 -28.09 8.02
N ASN A 80 -12.64 -27.58 9.26
CA ASN A 80 -12.90 -28.34 10.48
C ASN A 80 -14.26 -28.02 11.11
N ASN A 81 -15.09 -27.20 10.48
CA ASN A 81 -16.36 -26.73 11.04
C ASN A 81 -16.19 -26.17 12.47
N ALA A 82 -15.11 -25.44 12.71
CA ALA A 82 -14.77 -24.90 14.03
C ALA A 82 -15.58 -23.65 14.37
N PHE A 83 -16.92 -23.77 14.39
CA PHE A 83 -17.83 -22.63 14.59
C PHE A 83 -17.61 -21.88 15.91
N TYR A 84 -17.01 -22.54 16.91
CA TYR A 84 -16.64 -21.93 18.18
C TYR A 84 -15.53 -20.86 18.07
N ASP A 85 -14.81 -20.80 16.94
CA ASP A 85 -13.85 -19.73 16.68
C ASP A 85 -14.53 -18.41 16.26
N PHE A 86 -15.85 -18.41 16.02
CA PHE A 86 -16.62 -17.20 15.79
C PHE A 86 -17.22 -16.66 17.10
N PHE A 87 -16.53 -15.70 17.70
CA PHE A 87 -16.99 -15.05 18.94
C PHE A 87 -16.61 -13.56 18.95
N TYR A 88 -17.17 -12.83 19.90
CA TYR A 88 -17.18 -11.36 19.90
C TYR A 88 -15.79 -10.71 19.98
N GLU A 89 -14.78 -11.43 20.46
CA GLU A 89 -13.40 -10.90 20.50
C GLU A 89 -12.72 -11.02 19.13
N HIS A 90 -13.06 -12.03 18.32
CA HIS A 90 -12.56 -12.16 16.95
C HIS A 90 -13.33 -11.24 16.00
N CYS A 91 -12.81 -10.02 15.86
CA CYS A 91 -13.34 -9.00 14.96
C CYS A 91 -13.01 -9.28 13.48
N ASN A 92 -11.95 -10.05 13.21
CA ASN A 92 -11.47 -10.33 11.86
C ASN A 92 -11.12 -11.81 11.71
N TYR A 93 -11.36 -12.34 10.50
CA TYR A 93 -11.03 -13.70 10.11
C TYR A 93 -10.23 -13.64 8.82
N PHE A 94 -8.96 -14.02 8.89
CA PHE A 94 -8.02 -13.79 7.80
C PHE A 94 -7.74 -15.07 7.00
N THR A 95 -7.96 -14.99 5.69
CA THR A 95 -7.34 -15.90 4.72
C THR A 95 -5.91 -15.48 4.42
N GLU A 96 -5.12 -16.39 3.85
CA GLU A 96 -3.76 -16.06 3.40
C GLU A 96 -3.75 -14.84 2.46
N GLU A 97 -4.69 -14.79 1.51
CA GLU A 97 -4.82 -13.70 0.54
C GLU A 97 -5.15 -12.37 1.21
N SER A 98 -6.07 -12.39 2.19
CA SER A 98 -6.44 -11.17 2.92
C SER A 98 -5.26 -10.60 3.72
N ILE A 99 -4.40 -11.46 4.29
CA ILE A 99 -3.16 -11.03 4.95
C ILE A 99 -2.22 -10.38 3.96
N ARG A 100 -1.99 -11.00 2.79
CA ARG A 100 -1.11 -10.45 1.76
C ARG A 100 -1.57 -9.05 1.34
N ILE A 101 -2.86 -8.87 1.10
CA ILE A 101 -3.45 -7.57 0.74
C ILE A 101 -3.32 -6.57 1.88
N LEU A 102 -3.65 -6.96 3.12
CA LEU A 102 -3.59 -6.12 4.30
C LEU A 102 -2.16 -5.61 4.55
N PHE A 103 -1.17 -6.50 4.56
CA PHE A 103 0.24 -6.17 4.78
C PHE A 103 0.78 -5.30 3.65
N PHE A 104 0.44 -5.61 2.40
CA PHE A 104 0.82 -4.78 1.25
C PHE A 104 0.30 -3.35 1.38
N ARG A 105 -0.99 -3.19 1.71
CA ARG A 105 -1.62 -1.87 1.92
C ARG A 105 -1.06 -1.12 3.13
N ALA A 106 -0.53 -1.84 4.12
CA ALA A 106 0.14 -1.26 5.28
C ALA A 106 1.61 -0.90 5.03
N GLY A 107 2.17 -1.24 3.85
CA GLY A 107 3.56 -0.93 3.50
C GLY A 107 4.57 -2.01 3.90
N PHE A 108 4.15 -3.27 3.89
CA PHE A 108 4.99 -4.44 4.12
C PHE A 108 4.97 -5.38 2.91
N ASP A 109 6.09 -6.04 2.65
CA ASP A 109 6.15 -7.16 1.70
C ASP A 109 6.14 -8.46 2.52
N VAL A 110 5.13 -9.31 2.29
CA VAL A 110 5.06 -10.64 2.90
C VAL A 110 6.09 -11.54 2.22
N ILE A 111 7.04 -12.05 3.00
CA ILE A 111 8.04 -13.03 2.56
C ILE A 111 7.38 -14.40 2.44
N GLU A 112 6.70 -14.83 3.50
CA GLU A 112 6.19 -16.18 3.62
C GLU A 112 5.02 -16.22 4.61
N ILE A 113 4.07 -17.13 4.37
CA ILE A 113 3.01 -17.48 5.30
C ILE A 113 3.06 -19.00 5.51
N ILE A 114 3.29 -19.45 6.75
CA ILE A 114 3.50 -20.86 7.09
C ILE A 114 2.36 -21.33 7.99
N PRO A 115 1.67 -22.45 7.68
CA PRO A 115 0.75 -23.07 8.62
C PRO A 115 1.46 -23.53 9.91
N SER A 116 0.83 -23.34 11.07
CA SER A 116 1.33 -23.77 12.37
C SER A 116 0.24 -24.49 13.16
N PHE A 117 0.65 -25.24 14.18
CA PHE A 117 -0.22 -25.96 15.10
C PHE A 117 -1.31 -26.76 14.37
N LYS A 118 -0.89 -27.78 13.62
CA LYS A 118 -1.79 -28.62 12.81
C LYS A 118 -2.66 -27.78 11.85
N ASN A 119 -2.07 -26.73 11.28
CA ASN A 119 -2.68 -25.79 10.33
C ASN A 119 -3.77 -24.87 10.92
N GLN A 120 -3.97 -24.83 12.24
CA GLN A 120 -4.97 -23.95 12.85
C GLN A 120 -4.57 -22.46 12.77
N TYR A 121 -3.26 -22.18 12.78
CA TYR A 121 -2.72 -20.82 12.73
C TYR A 121 -1.82 -20.61 11.52
N GLN A 122 -1.61 -19.35 11.16
CA GLN A 122 -0.68 -18.93 10.11
C GLN A 122 0.36 -18.00 10.70
N LEU A 123 1.63 -18.37 10.49
CA LEU A 123 2.80 -17.57 10.80
C LEU A 123 3.12 -16.70 9.60
N ILE A 124 3.13 -15.40 9.79
CA ILE A 124 3.28 -14.41 8.73
C ILE A 124 4.64 -13.75 8.91
N PHE A 125 5.53 -13.97 7.95
CA PHE A 125 6.84 -13.35 7.90
C PHE A 125 6.81 -12.25 6.85
N ALA A 126 7.13 -11.02 7.25
CA ALA A 126 7.16 -9.88 6.36
C ALA A 126 8.38 -9.00 6.63
N ARG A 127 8.69 -8.13 5.68
CA ARG A 127 9.63 -7.02 5.88
C ARG A 127 8.90 -5.71 5.61
N PRO A 128 9.33 -4.60 6.22
CA PRO A 128 8.96 -3.29 5.72
C PRO A 128 9.20 -3.31 4.23
N LYS A 129 8.17 -2.97 3.46
CA LYS A 129 8.32 -2.83 2.02
C LYS A 129 9.48 -1.87 1.84
N LYS A 130 10.56 -2.37 1.24
CA LYS A 130 11.61 -1.48 0.78
C LYS A 130 10.84 -0.54 -0.10
N TYR A 131 10.87 0.75 0.23
CA TYR A 131 10.64 1.72 -0.80
C TYR A 131 11.82 1.57 -1.78
N ASN A 132 11.81 0.50 -2.58
CA ASN A 132 12.01 0.70 -3.99
C ASN A 132 10.98 1.77 -4.29
N ARG A 133 11.47 3.01 -4.40
CA ARG A 133 10.82 4.01 -5.22
C ARG A 133 10.73 3.36 -6.60
N ASN A 134 9.81 2.43 -6.78
CA ASN A 134 9.26 2.14 -8.08
C ASN A 134 8.69 3.50 -8.47
N ILE A 135 9.32 4.01 -9.51
CA ILE A 135 9.35 5.35 -10.07
C ILE A 135 7.96 6.00 -10.30
N THR A 136 6.86 5.32 -9.96
CA THR A 136 5.52 5.64 -10.45
C THR A 136 4.61 6.44 -9.51
N ASP A 137 4.74 6.43 -8.18
CA ASP A 137 3.76 7.16 -7.34
C ASP A 137 4.31 8.43 -6.68
N LEU A 138 5.48 8.34 -6.03
CA LEU A 138 6.09 9.48 -5.31
C LEU A 138 7.02 10.31 -6.19
N GLN A 139 7.68 9.69 -7.18
CA GLN A 139 8.49 10.41 -8.15
C GLN A 139 7.60 11.13 -9.16
N ILE A 140 6.55 10.47 -9.66
CA ILE A 140 5.50 11.15 -10.42
C ILE A 140 4.94 12.30 -9.60
N LYS A 141 4.48 12.17 -8.35
CA LYS A 141 3.92 13.34 -7.64
C LYS A 141 4.92 14.50 -7.51
N ASN A 142 6.17 14.25 -7.11
CA ASN A 142 7.20 15.30 -7.00
C ASN A 142 7.70 15.86 -8.35
N ASP A 143 7.80 15.03 -9.39
CA ASP A 143 8.12 15.44 -10.76
C ASP A 143 6.91 16.08 -11.47
N LEU A 144 5.69 15.77 -11.05
CA LEU A 144 4.45 16.37 -11.54
C LEU A 144 4.19 17.72 -10.89
N GLU A 145 4.65 17.96 -9.67
CA GLU A 145 4.50 19.24 -8.99
C GLU A 145 5.13 20.41 -9.78
N LYS A 146 6.15 20.14 -10.62
CA LYS A 146 6.72 21.15 -11.52
C LYS A 146 5.81 21.50 -12.71
N PHE A 147 4.81 20.66 -13.01
CA PHE A 147 3.84 20.85 -14.08
C PHE A 147 2.51 21.35 -13.51
N LYS A 148 2.00 22.43 -14.08
CA LYS A 148 0.77 23.11 -13.60
C LYS A 148 -0.46 22.72 -14.42
N ASN A 149 -0.28 22.27 -15.66
CA ASN A 149 -1.36 22.01 -16.61
C ASN A 149 -1.23 20.62 -17.22
N ILE A 150 -1.52 19.62 -16.41
CA ILE A 150 -1.39 18.21 -16.78
C ILE A 150 -2.69 17.74 -17.47
N ALA A 151 -2.53 17.00 -18.56
CA ALA A 151 -3.61 16.20 -19.14
C ALA A 151 -3.26 14.71 -19.15
N ILE A 152 -4.28 13.86 -19.13
CA ILE A 152 -4.13 12.40 -19.24
C ILE A 152 -4.68 11.96 -20.59
N TRP A 153 -3.94 11.14 -21.32
CA TRP A 153 -4.39 10.54 -22.58
C TRP A 153 -5.03 9.17 -22.35
N GLY A 154 -6.35 9.12 -22.52
CA GLY A 154 -7.20 7.94 -22.46
C GLY A 154 -8.20 7.96 -21.30
N ALA A 155 -9.50 8.04 -21.58
CA ALA A 155 -10.59 7.96 -20.59
C ALA A 155 -11.10 6.52 -20.41
N GLY A 156 -10.19 5.53 -20.40
CA GLY A 156 -10.47 4.15 -20.02
C GLY A 156 -10.29 3.92 -18.51
N ALA A 157 -10.51 2.70 -18.02
CA ALA A 157 -10.39 2.35 -16.60
C ALA A 157 -9.07 2.82 -15.96
N LYS A 158 -7.94 2.64 -16.66
CA LYS A 158 -6.61 3.09 -16.19
C LYS A 158 -6.53 4.61 -16.06
N GLY A 159 -7.00 5.35 -17.06
CA GLY A 159 -6.97 6.81 -17.03
C GLY A 159 -7.95 7.42 -16.03
N VAL A 160 -9.13 6.82 -15.85
CA VAL A 160 -10.06 7.17 -14.77
C VAL A 160 -9.42 6.98 -13.40
N THR A 161 -8.72 5.85 -13.20
CA THR A 161 -8.04 5.54 -11.94
C THR A 161 -6.93 6.56 -11.68
N LEU A 162 -6.02 6.77 -12.63
CA LEU A 162 -4.92 7.72 -12.50
C LEU A 162 -5.42 9.16 -12.28
N CYS A 163 -6.44 9.59 -13.02
CA CYS A 163 -7.04 10.91 -12.89
C CYS A 163 -7.58 11.16 -11.47
N ASN A 164 -8.15 10.14 -10.82
CA ASN A 164 -8.65 10.25 -9.46
C ASN A 164 -7.56 10.19 -8.36
N MET A 165 -6.31 9.91 -8.73
CA MET A 165 -5.16 9.86 -7.80
C MET A 165 -4.33 11.15 -7.85
N LEU A 166 -4.54 12.01 -8.85
CA LEU A 166 -3.76 13.22 -9.09
C LEU A 166 -4.60 14.48 -8.85
N ASP A 167 -4.01 15.48 -8.21
CA ASP A 167 -4.72 16.70 -7.79
C ASP A 167 -4.73 17.81 -8.88
N ASN A 168 -3.84 17.76 -9.88
CA ASN A 168 -3.57 18.86 -10.83
C ASN A 168 -3.92 18.56 -12.30
N VAL A 169 -4.82 17.61 -12.56
CA VAL A 169 -5.23 17.24 -13.93
C VAL A 169 -6.32 18.19 -14.45
N LYS A 170 -6.10 18.82 -15.60
CA LYS A 170 -7.03 19.80 -16.21
C LYS A 170 -8.09 19.14 -17.09
N CYS A 171 -7.72 18.07 -17.77
CA CYS A 171 -8.62 17.29 -18.63
C CYS A 171 -8.07 15.89 -18.90
N VAL A 172 -8.96 15.03 -19.39
CA VAL A 172 -8.59 13.77 -20.02
C VAL A 172 -8.86 13.86 -21.52
N ILE A 173 -7.90 13.44 -22.33
CA ILE A 173 -8.00 13.45 -23.79
C ILE A 173 -8.37 12.04 -24.24
N ASP A 174 -9.44 11.89 -25.02
CA ASP A 174 -9.84 10.59 -25.58
C ASP A 174 -10.27 10.75 -27.05
N ILE A 175 -9.87 9.79 -27.89
CA ILE A 175 -10.19 9.77 -29.32
C ILE A 175 -11.64 9.37 -29.59
N ASN A 176 -12.29 8.66 -28.66
CA ASN A 176 -13.66 8.21 -28.81
C ASN A 176 -14.63 9.39 -28.65
N PRO A 177 -15.35 9.80 -29.70
CA PRO A 177 -16.26 10.94 -29.64
C PRO A 177 -17.41 10.74 -28.64
N ASN A 178 -17.82 9.49 -28.37
CA ASN A 178 -18.88 9.19 -27.42
C ASN A 178 -18.50 9.48 -25.96
N LYS A 179 -17.20 9.61 -25.68
CA LYS A 179 -16.70 9.98 -24.35
C LYS A 179 -16.40 11.47 -24.22
N GLN A 180 -16.24 12.17 -25.34
CA GLN A 180 -15.93 13.60 -25.33
C GLN A 180 -17.15 14.40 -24.86
N ASN A 181 -16.91 15.54 -24.21
CA ASN A 181 -17.92 16.36 -23.54
C ASN A 181 -18.61 15.67 -22.33
N CYS A 182 -18.14 14.48 -21.94
CA CYS A 182 -18.46 13.87 -20.65
C CYS A 182 -17.39 14.21 -19.61
N PHE A 183 -17.53 13.63 -18.42
CA PHE A 183 -16.64 13.86 -17.28
C PHE A 183 -16.14 12.55 -16.70
N ILE A 184 -14.94 12.59 -16.11
CA ILE A 184 -14.39 11.48 -15.35
C ILE A 184 -15.23 11.28 -14.08
N PRO A 185 -15.68 10.06 -13.78
CA PRO A 185 -16.45 9.79 -12.57
C PRO A 185 -15.59 10.09 -11.33
N LYS A 186 -16.26 10.56 -10.27
CA LYS A 186 -15.68 11.07 -9.01
C LYS A 186 -14.95 12.42 -9.12
N SER A 187 -13.99 12.60 -10.02
CA SER A 187 -13.23 13.86 -10.10
C SER A 187 -13.96 15.00 -10.81
N GLY A 188 -14.92 14.68 -11.69
CA GLY A 188 -15.63 15.69 -12.48
C GLY A 188 -14.74 16.38 -13.53
N ILE A 189 -13.57 15.82 -13.83
CA ILE A 189 -12.62 16.38 -14.82
C ILE A 189 -13.17 16.13 -16.23
N PRO A 190 -13.17 17.14 -17.12
CA PRO A 190 -13.75 16.98 -18.46
C PRO A 190 -12.93 16.07 -19.36
N ILE A 191 -13.64 15.30 -20.19
CA ILE A 191 -13.07 14.50 -21.27
C ILE A 191 -13.19 15.29 -22.57
N LEU A 192 -12.07 15.58 -23.22
CA LEU A 192 -11.99 16.43 -24.41
C LEU A 192 -11.33 15.71 -25.58
N SER A 193 -11.56 16.22 -26.80
CA SER A 193 -10.68 15.91 -27.93
C SER A 193 -9.32 16.63 -27.76
N LEU A 194 -8.27 16.15 -28.44
CA LEU A 194 -6.96 16.79 -28.41
C LEU A 194 -7.04 18.27 -28.81
N LYS A 195 -7.78 18.57 -29.89
CA LYS A 195 -8.00 19.94 -30.37
C LYS A 195 -8.61 20.84 -29.29
N ASN A 196 -9.67 20.37 -28.62
CA ASN A 196 -10.36 21.16 -27.61
C ASN A 196 -9.50 21.33 -26.35
N ALA A 197 -8.72 20.31 -25.96
CA ALA A 197 -7.79 20.40 -24.85
C ALA A 197 -6.71 21.45 -25.10
N MET A 198 -6.11 21.46 -26.30
CA MET A 198 -5.08 22.42 -26.71
C MET A 198 -5.59 23.86 -26.84
N LEU A 199 -6.84 24.05 -27.26
CA LEU A 199 -7.48 25.37 -27.30
C LEU A 199 -7.83 25.90 -25.92
N LYS A 200 -8.28 25.02 -25.01
CA LYS A 200 -8.79 25.41 -23.68
C LYS A 200 -7.68 25.56 -22.65
N TYR A 201 -6.63 24.75 -22.73
CA TYR A 201 -5.58 24.69 -21.72
C TYR A 201 -4.19 24.84 -22.35
N LYS A 202 -3.33 25.62 -21.70
CA LYS A 202 -1.89 25.66 -22.00
C LYS A 202 -1.20 24.51 -21.29
N LEU A 203 -1.35 23.31 -21.85
CA LEU A 203 -0.77 22.09 -21.29
C LEU A 203 0.75 22.16 -21.26
N ASP A 204 1.35 21.60 -20.22
CA ASP A 204 2.81 21.45 -20.07
C ASP A 204 3.23 19.97 -19.99
N LEU A 205 2.29 19.08 -19.69
CA LEU A 205 2.50 17.65 -19.66
C LEU A 205 1.28 16.85 -20.08
N ILE A 206 1.51 15.81 -20.91
CA ILE A 206 0.53 14.78 -21.23
C ILE A 206 1.03 13.41 -20.76
N LEU A 207 0.25 12.78 -19.89
CA LEU A 207 0.48 11.43 -19.38
C LEU A 207 -0.28 10.41 -20.23
N VAL A 208 0.45 9.56 -20.94
CA VAL A 208 -0.10 8.50 -21.80
C VAL A 208 -0.21 7.21 -21.00
N VAL A 209 -1.43 6.81 -20.67
CA VAL A 209 -1.71 5.68 -19.75
C VAL A 209 -1.60 4.31 -20.43
N ASN A 210 -1.50 4.30 -21.75
CA ASN A 210 -1.26 3.07 -22.50
C ASN A 210 -0.06 3.30 -23.45
N PRO A 211 1.11 2.69 -23.18
CA PRO A 211 2.35 2.95 -23.90
C PRO A 211 2.25 2.68 -25.40
N ASN A 212 1.30 1.84 -25.82
CA ASN A 212 1.05 1.55 -27.24
C ASN A 212 0.70 2.81 -28.04
N TYR A 213 0.06 3.80 -27.40
CA TYR A 213 -0.29 5.07 -28.04
C TYR A 213 0.82 6.13 -27.95
N LEU A 214 1.92 5.89 -27.23
CA LEU A 214 2.94 6.92 -26.99
C LEU A 214 3.54 7.48 -28.30
N LYS A 215 3.87 6.61 -29.25
CA LYS A 215 4.44 7.01 -30.55
C LYS A 215 3.44 7.85 -31.35
N GLU A 216 2.19 7.42 -31.39
CA GLU A 216 1.11 8.12 -32.09
C GLU A 216 0.85 9.49 -31.48
N VAL A 217 0.73 9.56 -30.15
CA VAL A 217 0.50 10.80 -29.40
C VAL A 217 1.62 11.81 -29.64
N LYS A 218 2.89 11.35 -29.61
CA LYS A 218 4.05 12.20 -29.93
C LYS A 218 4.01 12.73 -31.36
N ASN A 219 3.56 11.93 -32.33
CA ASN A 219 3.44 12.38 -33.71
C ASN A 219 2.27 13.37 -33.92
N MET A 220 1.20 13.24 -33.15
CA MET A 220 0.03 14.14 -33.21
C MET A 220 0.30 15.50 -32.58
N ILE A 221 1.19 15.56 -31.58
CA ILE A 221 1.49 16.77 -30.81
C ILE A 221 2.86 17.27 -31.23
N ASN A 222 2.87 18.20 -32.19
CA ASN A 222 4.08 18.88 -32.64
C ASN A 222 4.29 20.18 -31.85
N ASP A 223 4.42 20.07 -30.52
CA ASP A 223 4.69 21.20 -29.62
C ASP A 223 5.75 20.81 -28.58
N ASP A 224 6.99 21.27 -28.80
CA ASP A 224 8.15 20.95 -27.96
C ASP A 224 8.03 21.44 -26.50
N ARG A 225 7.06 22.31 -26.21
CA ARG A 225 6.80 22.80 -24.86
C ARG A 225 6.04 21.79 -24.00
N ILE A 226 5.39 20.81 -24.64
CA ILE A 226 4.58 19.82 -23.96
C ILE A 226 5.40 18.55 -23.79
N MET A 227 5.70 18.22 -22.54
CA MET A 227 6.36 16.96 -22.25
C MET A 227 5.36 15.81 -22.36
N ILE A 228 5.73 14.72 -23.04
CA ILE A 228 4.87 13.55 -23.23
C ILE A 228 5.55 12.33 -22.62
N ILE A 229 4.93 11.78 -21.57
CA ILE A 229 5.44 10.63 -20.80
C ILE A 229 4.42 9.51 -20.85
N SER A 230 4.89 8.26 -20.97
CA SER A 230 4.05 7.09 -20.72
C SER A 230 4.11 6.67 -19.26
N VAL A 231 2.96 6.25 -18.72
CA VAL A 231 2.78 5.74 -17.35
C VAL A 231 2.06 4.41 -17.35
#